data_AF-A0A2T4WNP8-F1
#
_entry.id   AF-A0A2T4WNP8-F1
#
_cell.length_a   1.000
_cell.length_b   1.000
_cell.length_c   1.000
_cell.angle_alpha   90.00
_cell.angle_beta   90.00
_cell.angle_gamma   90.00
#
_symmetry.space_group_name_H-M   'P 1'
#
loop_
_entity.id
_entity.type
_entity.pdbx_description
1 polymer ?
#
loop_
_entity_poly.entity_id
_entity_poly.type
_entity_poly.pdbx_seq_one_letter_code
_entity_poly.pdbx_strand_id
1 'polypeptide(L)'
;FLNNDLPTGRKGLVPNADYYDKAFGYTGWRAVSAISLGIGQGELLLTPIQMANMTAAIANHGYYYTPHIVKAIDNKPIADPNFVERKYTTIDSVHFPVVINGMFDVFETGTARGSRHDTIKMCGKTGTAENPHGQDHSIFVAFAPKDDPKIAVAIIVENGYWGSRWAAPIASLLIEQYLTGEINRPTMKDRMLAGDLSEEYEKQLLSIYKKPIKLSDAEK
;
A
#
# COMPACT_ATOMS: atom_id res chain seq x y z
N PHE A 1 -7.41 -2.97 13.95
CA PHE A 1 -8.03 -4.11 13.24
C PHE A 1 -9.24 -3.52 12.56
N LEU A 2 -9.46 -3.81 11.28
CA LEU A 2 -10.62 -3.28 10.55
C LEU A 2 -11.92 -4.06 10.84
N ASN A 3 -11.88 -5.03 11.77
CA ASN A 3 -12.95 -6.00 12.01
C ASN A 3 -13.36 -6.73 10.72
N ASN A 4 -12.35 -7.20 9.98
CA ASN A 4 -12.54 -8.00 8.77
C ASN A 4 -12.76 -9.49 9.12
N ASP A 5 -13.07 -10.29 8.10
CA ASP A 5 -13.26 -11.74 8.20
C ASP A 5 -11.94 -12.55 8.12
N LEU A 6 -10.80 -11.87 8.28
CA LEU A 6 -9.50 -12.54 8.37
C LEU A 6 -9.28 -13.05 9.79
N PRO A 7 -8.84 -14.32 9.98
CA PRO A 7 -8.59 -14.88 11.30
C PRO A 7 -7.38 -14.22 11.98
N THR A 8 -6.49 -13.61 11.22
CA THR A 8 -5.27 -12.98 11.69
C THR A 8 -5.22 -11.50 11.30
N GLY A 9 -4.44 -10.73 12.05
CA GLY A 9 -4.15 -9.35 11.69
C GLY A 9 -3.39 -8.59 12.77
N ARG A 10 -3.08 -7.34 12.47
CA ARG A 10 -2.48 -6.39 13.40
C ARG A 10 -3.35 -5.14 13.45
N LYS A 11 -3.29 -4.40 14.56
CA LYS A 11 -4.09 -3.18 14.72
C LYS A 11 -3.57 -2.01 13.88
N GLY A 12 -2.29 -2.04 13.48
CA GLY A 12 -1.59 -0.82 13.09
C GLY A 12 -1.45 0.12 14.30
N LEU A 13 -0.94 1.32 14.06
CA LEU A 13 -0.80 2.37 15.05
C LEU A 13 -0.90 3.71 14.34
N VAL A 14 -1.87 4.55 14.75
CA VAL A 14 -1.88 5.98 14.46
C VAL A 14 -1.64 6.68 15.78
N PRO A 15 -0.42 7.19 16.04
CA PRO A 15 -0.10 7.83 17.31
C PRO A 15 -0.99 9.05 17.57
N ASN A 16 -1.44 9.19 18.81
CA ASN A 16 -2.13 10.38 19.30
C ASN A 16 -1.32 11.03 20.43
N ALA A 17 -1.82 12.13 21.00
CA ALA A 17 -1.16 12.81 22.11
C ALA A 17 -0.91 11.85 23.29
N ASP A 18 -1.91 11.06 23.69
CA ASP A 18 -1.78 10.11 24.82
C ASP A 18 -0.66 9.08 24.60
N TYR A 19 -0.48 8.59 23.37
CA TYR A 19 0.61 7.68 23.02
C TYR A 19 1.97 8.35 23.29
N TYR A 20 2.14 9.58 22.81
CA TYR A 20 3.41 10.31 22.98
C TYR A 20 3.65 10.74 24.41
N ASP A 21 2.60 11.17 25.13
CA ASP A 21 2.68 11.50 26.56
C ASP A 21 3.15 10.30 27.38
N LYS A 22 2.66 9.10 27.04
CA LYS A 22 3.10 7.87 27.70
C LYS A 22 4.52 7.46 27.33
N ALA A 23 4.91 7.61 26.07
CA ALA A 23 6.21 7.16 25.58
C ALA A 23 7.38 8.11 25.95
N PHE A 24 7.12 9.41 25.92
CA PHE A 24 8.15 10.45 26.07
C PHE A 24 7.89 11.43 27.22
N GLY A 25 6.72 11.36 27.86
CA GLY A 25 6.26 12.36 28.84
C GLY A 25 5.55 13.53 28.16
N TYR A 26 4.67 14.20 28.91
CA TYR A 26 3.82 15.31 28.42
C TYR A 26 4.60 16.44 27.71
N THR A 27 5.86 16.68 28.10
CA THR A 27 6.73 17.71 27.50
C THR A 27 7.85 17.12 26.64
N GLY A 28 7.85 15.81 26.41
CA GLY A 28 8.95 15.09 25.76
C GLY A 28 8.85 15.00 24.24
N TRP A 29 7.64 15.09 23.68
CA TRP A 29 7.42 15.13 22.24
C TRP A 29 7.17 16.55 21.75
N ARG A 30 7.47 16.81 20.48
CA ARG A 30 7.43 18.15 19.88
C ARG A 30 6.69 18.12 18.55
N ALA A 31 6.44 19.30 17.97
CA ALA A 31 5.80 19.42 16.65
C ALA A 31 6.46 18.57 15.56
N VAL A 32 7.77 18.33 15.65
CA VAL A 32 8.51 17.46 14.70
C VAL A 32 7.99 16.02 14.67
N SER A 33 7.49 15.48 15.79
CA SER A 33 6.87 14.16 15.84
C SER A 33 5.62 14.13 14.97
N ALA A 34 4.75 15.14 15.09
CA ALA A 34 3.55 15.28 14.27
C ALA A 34 3.86 15.53 12.78
N ILE A 35 4.90 16.31 12.48
CA ILE A 35 5.34 16.54 11.08
C ILE A 35 5.79 15.23 10.42
N SER A 36 6.52 14.38 11.15
CA SER A 36 6.94 13.05 10.66
C SER A 36 5.74 12.17 10.32
N LEU A 37 4.70 12.17 11.18
CA LEU A 37 3.46 11.44 10.90
C LEU A 37 2.77 11.95 9.63
N GLY A 38 2.82 13.25 9.35
CA GLY A 38 2.21 13.87 8.17
C GLY A 38 2.75 13.35 6.84
N ILE A 39 3.98 12.83 6.81
CA ILE A 39 4.58 12.19 5.63
C ILE A 39 4.53 10.65 5.68
N GLY A 40 3.88 10.09 6.72
CA GLY A 40 3.73 8.65 6.90
C GLY A 40 4.93 7.95 7.54
N GLN A 41 5.79 8.68 8.25
CA GLN A 41 6.98 8.16 8.94
C GLN A 41 6.78 8.17 10.47
N GLY A 42 7.83 7.80 11.21
CA GLY A 42 7.82 7.75 12.67
C GLY A 42 7.10 6.50 13.20
N GLU A 43 6.25 6.68 14.21
CA GLU A 43 5.55 5.58 14.87
C GLU A 43 4.24 5.16 14.16
N LEU A 44 3.98 5.71 12.96
CA LEU A 44 2.83 5.31 12.14
C LEU A 44 3.04 3.89 11.61
N LEU A 45 2.11 2.99 11.91
CA LEU A 45 2.12 1.62 11.42
C LEU A 45 0.79 1.29 10.74
N LEU A 46 0.87 0.83 9.50
CA LEU A 46 -0.30 0.38 8.72
C LEU A 46 -0.03 -0.98 8.11
N THR A 47 -1.07 -1.82 8.09
CA THR A 47 -1.04 -3.09 7.36
C THR A 47 -1.40 -2.88 5.88
N PRO A 48 -0.98 -3.77 4.96
CA PRO A 48 -1.35 -3.68 3.55
C PRO A 48 -2.87 -3.58 3.33
N ILE A 49 -3.67 -4.34 4.06
CA ILE A 49 -5.14 -4.29 3.95
C ILE A 49 -5.72 -2.96 4.43
N GLN A 50 -5.10 -2.32 5.43
CA GLN A 50 -5.47 -0.96 5.85
C GLN A 50 -5.13 0.07 4.77
N MET A 51 -3.98 -0.06 4.10
CA MET A 51 -3.62 0.80 2.98
C MET A 51 -4.54 0.61 1.78
N ALA A 52 -4.91 -0.63 1.44
CA ALA A 52 -5.85 -0.92 0.36
C ALA A 52 -7.23 -0.32 0.66
N ASN A 53 -7.73 -0.47 1.89
CA ASN A 53 -9.01 0.09 2.29
C ASN A 53 -9.00 1.63 2.36
N MET A 54 -7.90 2.25 2.81
CA MET A 54 -7.69 3.69 2.74
C MET A 54 -7.75 4.18 1.29
N THR A 55 -7.11 3.45 0.38
CA THR A 55 -7.11 3.77 -1.06
C THR A 55 -8.50 3.65 -1.66
N ALA A 56 -9.27 2.61 -1.27
CA ALA A 56 -10.67 2.48 -1.65
C ALA A 56 -11.53 3.64 -1.11
N ALA A 57 -11.28 4.10 0.12
CA ALA A 57 -11.98 5.26 0.68
C ALA A 57 -11.73 6.54 -0.13
N ILE A 58 -10.49 6.75 -0.59
CA ILE A 58 -10.13 7.87 -1.47
C ILE A 58 -10.86 7.75 -2.82
N ALA A 59 -10.79 6.58 -3.44
CA ALA A 59 -11.43 6.30 -4.72
C ALA A 59 -12.95 6.52 -4.69
N ASN A 60 -13.58 6.22 -3.55
CA ASN A 60 -15.01 6.38 -3.29
C ASN A 60 -15.39 7.78 -2.77
N HIS A 61 -14.50 8.76 -2.80
CA HIS A 61 -14.76 10.12 -2.29
C HIS A 61 -15.20 10.17 -0.82
N GLY A 62 -14.61 9.31 0.01
CA GLY A 62 -14.71 9.39 1.48
C GLY A 62 -15.57 8.32 2.14
N TYR A 63 -16.18 7.40 1.40
CA TYR A 63 -16.83 6.20 1.99
C TYR A 63 -16.06 4.91 1.69
N TYR A 64 -16.19 3.91 2.55
CA TYR A 64 -15.59 2.59 2.38
C TYR A 64 -16.48 1.50 2.97
N TYR A 65 -16.19 0.26 2.63
CA TYR A 65 -16.77 -0.92 3.26
C TYR A 65 -15.68 -1.63 4.05
N THR A 66 -16.05 -2.41 5.06
CA THR A 66 -15.06 -3.25 5.73
C THR A 66 -14.55 -4.30 4.73
N PRO A 67 -13.21 -4.38 4.50
CA PRO A 67 -12.69 -5.36 3.56
C PRO A 67 -12.96 -6.76 4.08
N HIS A 68 -13.42 -7.64 3.19
CA HIS A 68 -13.76 -9.03 3.50
C HIS A 68 -13.51 -9.92 2.28
N ILE A 69 -13.31 -11.22 2.52
CA ILE A 69 -13.04 -12.23 1.47
C ILE A 69 -14.31 -12.98 1.10
N VAL A 70 -15.12 -13.35 2.10
CA VAL A 70 -16.29 -14.22 1.90
C VAL A 70 -17.39 -13.45 1.18
N LYS A 71 -17.77 -13.88 -0.03
CA LYS A 71 -18.85 -13.22 -0.79
C LYS A 71 -20.24 -13.79 -0.47
N ALA A 72 -20.31 -15.10 -0.21
CA ALA A 72 -21.53 -15.82 0.08
C ALA A 72 -21.23 -17.08 0.92
N ILE A 73 -22.21 -17.50 1.71
CA ILE A 73 -22.21 -18.77 2.45
C ILE A 73 -23.45 -19.53 2.00
N ASP A 74 -23.30 -20.79 1.58
CA ASP A 74 -24.39 -21.59 1.01
C ASP A 74 -25.13 -20.89 -0.14
N ASN A 75 -24.38 -20.23 -1.04
CA ASN A 75 -24.89 -19.40 -2.14
C ASN A 75 -25.78 -18.22 -1.71
N LYS A 76 -25.84 -17.89 -0.42
CA LYS A 76 -26.52 -16.70 0.09
C LYS A 76 -25.50 -15.59 0.31
N PRO A 77 -25.70 -14.40 -0.28
CA PRO A 77 -24.83 -13.25 -0.03
C PRO A 77 -24.71 -12.97 1.47
N ILE A 78 -23.55 -12.48 1.89
CA ILE A 78 -23.39 -11.99 3.25
C ILE A 78 -24.36 -10.82 3.50
N ALA A 79 -25.04 -10.87 4.64
CA ALA A 79 -25.96 -9.84 5.09
C ALA A 79 -25.49 -9.11 6.37
N ASP A 80 -24.29 -9.43 6.88
CA ASP A 80 -23.72 -8.75 8.04
C ASP A 80 -23.48 -7.27 7.72
N PRO A 81 -24.16 -6.34 8.43
CA PRO A 81 -24.04 -4.89 8.24
C PRO A 81 -22.60 -4.39 8.23
N ASN A 82 -21.70 -5.03 8.99
CA ASN A 82 -20.30 -4.65 9.06
C ASN A 82 -19.60 -4.68 7.69
N PHE A 83 -20.03 -5.56 6.78
CA PHE A 83 -19.43 -5.77 5.46
C PHE A 83 -20.21 -5.12 4.32
N VAL A 84 -21.51 -4.87 4.50
CA VAL A 84 -22.40 -4.39 3.42
C VAL A 84 -22.82 -2.94 3.57
N GLU A 85 -22.68 -2.33 4.75
CA GLU A 85 -23.02 -0.92 4.95
C GLU A 85 -21.83 0.01 4.71
N ARG A 86 -22.12 1.18 4.14
CA ARG A 86 -21.10 2.22 3.90
C ARG A 86 -20.66 2.83 5.22
N LYS A 87 -19.36 2.89 5.42
CA LYS A 87 -18.70 3.65 6.48
C LYS A 87 -18.10 4.90 5.89
N TYR A 88 -18.13 6.00 6.63
CA TYR A 88 -17.65 7.30 6.16
C TYR A 88 -16.40 7.71 6.92
N THR A 89 -15.47 8.33 6.20
CA THR A 89 -14.36 9.05 6.81
C THR A 89 -14.84 10.36 7.43
N THR A 90 -13.99 11.00 8.21
CA THR A 90 -14.27 12.33 8.79
C THR A 90 -13.99 13.48 7.81
N ILE A 91 -13.57 13.18 6.57
CA ILE A 91 -13.17 14.15 5.56
C ILE A 91 -14.34 14.39 4.61
N ASP A 92 -14.66 15.66 4.35
CA ASP A 92 -15.69 16.02 3.37
C ASP A 92 -15.28 15.60 1.94
N SER A 93 -16.24 15.03 1.22
CA SER A 93 -16.17 14.64 -0.19
C SER A 93 -15.55 15.72 -1.10
N VAL A 94 -15.73 17.02 -0.80
CA VAL A 94 -15.22 18.16 -1.58
C VAL A 94 -13.69 18.18 -1.68
N HIS A 95 -12.98 17.54 -0.75
CA HIS A 95 -11.52 17.53 -0.71
C HIS A 95 -10.89 16.37 -1.50
N PHE A 96 -11.65 15.33 -1.83
CA PHE A 96 -11.09 14.18 -2.56
C PHE A 96 -10.71 14.46 -4.02
N PRO A 97 -11.43 15.29 -4.81
CA PRO A 97 -11.06 15.55 -6.20
C PRO A 97 -9.62 16.07 -6.39
N VAL A 98 -9.14 16.97 -5.52
CA VAL A 98 -7.76 17.48 -5.62
C VAL A 98 -6.73 16.39 -5.29
N VAL A 99 -7.02 15.53 -4.30
CA VAL A 99 -6.16 14.39 -3.94
C VAL A 99 -6.11 13.38 -5.09
N ILE A 100 -7.26 13.03 -5.66
CA ILE A 100 -7.39 12.09 -6.78
C ILE A 100 -6.65 12.60 -8.01
N ASN A 101 -6.74 13.90 -8.32
CA ASN A 101 -5.97 14.50 -9.42
C ASN A 101 -4.47 14.44 -9.16
N GLY A 102 -4.01 14.74 -7.94
CA GLY A 102 -2.60 14.57 -7.58
C GLY A 102 -2.13 13.11 -7.70
N MET A 103 -2.97 12.14 -7.31
CA MET A 103 -2.69 10.71 -7.48
C MET A 103 -2.69 10.27 -8.95
N PHE A 104 -3.51 10.89 -9.81
CA PHE A 104 -3.50 10.66 -11.25
C PHE A 104 -2.17 11.15 -11.86
N ASP A 105 -1.73 12.34 -11.48
CA ASP A 105 -0.51 12.94 -12.01
C ASP A 105 0.75 12.13 -11.66
N VAL A 106 0.73 11.31 -10.60
CA VAL A 106 1.83 10.37 -10.27
C VAL A 106 2.13 9.41 -11.42
N PHE A 107 1.13 8.99 -12.19
CA PHE A 107 1.29 8.16 -13.38
C PHE A 107 1.54 8.97 -14.66
N GLU A 108 0.97 10.17 -14.78
CA GLU A 108 1.10 10.94 -16.02
C GLU A 108 2.44 11.67 -16.11
N THR A 109 2.85 12.33 -15.03
CA THR A 109 4.05 13.19 -14.99
C THR A 109 4.98 12.91 -13.81
N GLY A 110 4.53 12.16 -12.81
CA GLY A 110 5.22 11.96 -11.55
C GLY A 110 6.06 10.68 -11.46
N THR A 111 6.22 10.22 -10.22
CA THR A 111 7.18 9.17 -9.84
C THR A 111 6.89 7.79 -10.42
N ALA A 112 5.64 7.52 -10.85
CA ALA A 112 5.23 6.25 -11.44
C ALA A 112 5.03 6.33 -12.96
N ARG A 113 5.56 7.36 -13.63
CA ARG A 113 5.40 7.56 -15.09
C ARG A 113 5.81 6.34 -15.93
N GLY A 114 6.86 5.62 -15.52
CA GLY A 114 7.30 4.39 -16.19
C GLY A 114 6.31 3.21 -16.09
N SER A 115 5.31 3.31 -15.21
CA SER A 115 4.28 2.30 -14.97
C SER A 115 2.91 2.73 -15.51
N ARG A 116 2.83 3.84 -16.25
CA ARG A 116 1.60 4.33 -16.87
C ARG A 116 1.03 3.30 -17.85
N HIS A 117 -0.30 3.25 -17.94
CA HIS A 117 -1.03 2.51 -18.95
C HIS A 117 -1.65 3.51 -19.92
N ASP A 118 -1.70 3.20 -21.22
CA ASP A 118 -2.10 4.18 -22.23
C ASP A 118 -3.59 4.54 -22.20
N THR A 119 -4.45 3.55 -21.98
CA THR A 119 -5.91 3.72 -22.00
C THR A 119 -6.58 3.70 -20.61
N ILE A 120 -6.00 2.99 -19.64
CA ILE A 120 -6.54 2.91 -18.27
C ILE A 120 -5.99 4.08 -17.46
N LYS A 121 -6.85 5.05 -17.15
CA LYS A 121 -6.50 6.14 -16.24
C LYS A 121 -6.35 5.60 -14.82
N MET A 122 -5.12 5.60 -14.29
CA MET A 122 -4.81 5.09 -12.96
C MET A 122 -4.46 6.23 -12.00
N CYS A 123 -4.85 6.08 -10.75
CA CYS A 123 -4.46 6.97 -9.66
C CYS A 123 -3.59 6.18 -8.69
N GLY A 124 -2.48 6.73 -8.22
CA GLY A 124 -1.65 6.05 -7.25
C GLY A 124 -0.68 6.96 -6.51
N LYS A 125 0.09 6.38 -5.61
CA LYS A 125 1.11 7.10 -4.85
C LYS A 125 2.24 6.17 -4.47
N THR A 126 3.47 6.60 -4.73
CA THR A 126 4.68 5.96 -4.21
C THR A 126 4.81 6.21 -2.70
N GLY A 127 5.06 5.14 -1.97
CA GLY A 127 5.62 5.17 -0.63
C GLY A 127 7.04 4.59 -0.65
N THR A 128 7.88 5.11 0.24
CA THR A 128 9.16 4.50 0.60
C THR A 128 9.12 4.38 2.11
N ALA A 129 9.01 3.16 2.64
CA ALA A 129 9.13 2.94 4.08
C ALA A 129 10.61 2.69 4.39
N GLU A 130 11.16 3.53 5.26
CA GLU A 130 12.54 3.38 5.72
C GLU A 130 12.67 2.06 6.48
N ASN A 131 13.71 1.29 6.15
CA ASN A 131 14.03 0.05 6.84
C ASN A 131 15.33 0.23 7.63
N PRO A 132 15.30 0.34 8.97
CA PRO A 132 16.51 0.48 9.78
C PRO A 132 17.46 -0.73 9.68
N HIS A 133 16.99 -1.86 9.17
CA HIS A 133 17.71 -3.14 9.13
C HIS A 133 18.15 -3.53 7.72
N GLY A 134 17.94 -2.68 6.71
CA GLY A 134 18.24 -3.05 5.32
C GLY A 134 17.84 -1.96 4.33
N GLN A 135 17.46 -2.37 3.13
CA GLN A 135 16.93 -1.44 2.12
C GLN A 135 15.48 -1.11 2.41
N ASP A 136 15.11 0.10 2.01
CA ASP A 136 13.73 0.57 2.03
C ASP A 136 12.78 -0.38 1.31
N HIS A 137 11.54 -0.38 1.76
CA HIS A 137 10.49 -1.17 1.14
C HIS A 137 9.84 -0.40 -0.01
N SER A 138 9.66 -1.08 -1.14
CA SER A 138 8.96 -0.52 -2.29
C SER A 138 7.46 -0.59 -2.00
N ILE A 139 6.84 0.55 -1.72
CA ILE A 139 5.40 0.63 -1.41
C ILE A 139 4.69 1.40 -2.51
N PHE A 140 3.53 0.89 -2.94
CA PHE A 140 2.67 1.61 -3.86
C PHE A 140 1.20 1.31 -3.57
N VAL A 141 0.40 2.36 -3.54
CA VAL A 141 -1.07 2.23 -3.53
C VAL A 141 -1.63 2.77 -4.83
N ALA A 142 -2.67 2.12 -5.34
CA ALA A 142 -3.31 2.55 -6.58
C ALA A 142 -4.80 2.17 -6.63
N PHE A 143 -5.56 2.92 -7.43
CA PHE A 143 -6.90 2.52 -7.85
C PHE A 143 -7.14 2.90 -9.31
N ALA A 144 -8.08 2.20 -9.94
CA ALA A 144 -8.45 2.45 -11.32
C ALA A 144 -9.83 1.86 -11.67
N PRO A 145 -10.46 2.34 -12.76
CA PRO A 145 -10.17 3.60 -13.45
C PRO A 145 -10.38 4.83 -12.54
N LYS A 146 -9.73 5.96 -12.87
CA LYS A 146 -9.84 7.22 -12.09
C LYS A 146 -11.29 7.66 -11.85
N ASP A 147 -12.10 7.65 -12.91
CA ASP A 147 -13.42 8.28 -12.93
C ASP A 147 -14.55 7.33 -12.46
N ASP A 148 -14.35 6.01 -12.57
CA ASP A 148 -15.28 4.97 -12.08
C ASP A 148 -14.49 3.79 -11.50
N PRO A 149 -13.95 3.93 -10.27
CA PRO A 149 -13.01 2.96 -9.71
C PRO A 149 -13.62 1.56 -9.52
N LYS A 150 -12.93 0.53 -10.02
CA LYS A 150 -13.33 -0.88 -9.89
C LYS A 150 -12.39 -1.72 -9.06
N ILE A 151 -11.17 -1.23 -8.83
CA ILE A 151 -10.14 -1.92 -8.05
C ILE A 151 -9.29 -0.89 -7.29
N ALA A 152 -8.92 -1.25 -6.06
CA ALA A 152 -7.89 -0.60 -5.26
C ALA A 152 -6.86 -1.64 -4.80
N VAL A 153 -5.58 -1.32 -4.90
CA VAL A 153 -4.46 -2.21 -4.55
C VAL A 153 -3.48 -1.49 -3.62
N ALA A 154 -2.85 -2.28 -2.76
CA ALA A 154 -1.69 -1.88 -1.98
C ALA A 154 -0.60 -2.95 -2.15
N ILE A 155 0.54 -2.56 -2.69
CA ILE A 155 1.67 -3.43 -2.99
C ILE A 155 2.84 -3.04 -2.10
N ILE A 156 3.44 -4.02 -1.45
CA ILE A 156 4.69 -3.88 -0.70
C ILE A 156 5.65 -4.93 -1.23
N VAL A 157 6.85 -4.50 -1.60
CA VAL A 157 7.98 -5.38 -1.88
C VAL A 157 9.07 -5.06 -0.87
N GLU A 158 9.27 -5.97 0.08
CA GLU A 158 10.29 -5.83 1.11
C GLU A 158 11.68 -5.80 0.48
N ASN A 159 12.52 -4.88 0.97
CA ASN A 159 13.87 -4.62 0.44
C ASN A 159 13.88 -4.26 -1.06
N GLY A 160 12.75 -3.76 -1.57
CA GLY A 160 12.54 -3.40 -2.97
C GLY A 160 13.05 -2.01 -3.36
N TYR A 161 13.76 -1.29 -2.48
CA TYR A 161 14.14 0.12 -2.66
C TYR A 161 12.90 1.03 -2.73
N TRP A 162 12.79 1.89 -3.73
CA TRP A 162 11.70 2.87 -3.85
C TRP A 162 10.47 2.32 -4.59
N GLY A 163 9.30 2.89 -4.33
CA GLY A 163 8.00 2.42 -4.84
C GLY A 163 7.88 2.24 -6.36
N SER A 164 8.56 3.06 -7.17
CA SER A 164 8.47 2.98 -8.64
C SER A 164 9.29 1.85 -9.27
N ARG A 165 10.20 1.21 -8.51
CA ARG A 165 11.05 0.13 -9.03
C ARG A 165 10.27 -1.17 -9.24
N TRP A 166 9.46 -1.56 -8.26
CA TRP A 166 8.73 -2.83 -8.23
C TRP A 166 7.24 -2.66 -7.96
N ALA A 167 6.87 -1.93 -6.90
CA ALA A 167 5.48 -1.88 -6.47
C ALA A 167 4.55 -1.19 -7.48
N ALA A 168 4.99 -0.08 -8.09
CA ALA A 168 4.21 0.61 -9.13
C ALA A 168 3.98 -0.21 -10.42
N PRO A 169 5.01 -0.84 -11.05
CA PRO A 169 4.77 -1.70 -12.21
C PRO A 169 3.91 -2.93 -11.87
N ILE A 170 4.10 -3.55 -10.70
CA ILE A 170 3.22 -4.65 -10.24
C ILE A 170 1.78 -4.18 -10.11
N ALA A 171 1.53 -3.04 -9.45
CA ALA A 171 0.19 -2.47 -9.31
C ALA A 171 -0.46 -2.22 -10.68
N SER A 172 0.30 -1.65 -11.63
CA SER A 172 -0.16 -1.36 -12.99
C SER A 172 -0.56 -2.63 -13.75
N LEU A 173 0.22 -3.71 -13.63
CA LEU A 173 -0.07 -4.99 -14.28
C LEU A 173 -1.28 -5.70 -13.66
N LEU A 174 -1.41 -5.65 -12.32
CA LEU A 174 -2.58 -6.22 -11.63
C LEU A 174 -3.88 -5.48 -11.98
N ILE A 175 -3.81 -4.16 -12.09
CA ILE A 175 -4.94 -3.33 -12.51
C ILE A 175 -5.36 -3.68 -13.94
N GLU A 176 -4.40 -3.77 -14.87
CA GLU A 176 -4.66 -4.17 -16.25
C GLU A 176 -5.34 -5.54 -16.28
N GLN A 177 -4.72 -6.56 -15.68
CA GLN A 177 -5.25 -7.93 -15.62
C GLN A 177 -6.66 -7.99 -15.05
N TYR A 178 -6.97 -7.21 -14.01
CA TYR A 178 -8.30 -7.20 -13.40
C TYR A 178 -9.36 -6.55 -14.29
N LEU A 179 -9.01 -5.45 -14.98
CA LEU A 179 -9.97 -4.67 -15.77
C LEU A 179 -10.19 -5.25 -17.17
N THR A 180 -9.18 -5.85 -17.78
CA THR A 180 -9.22 -6.35 -19.16
C THR A 180 -9.29 -7.87 -19.24
N GLY A 181 -8.88 -8.58 -18.18
CA GLY A 181 -8.75 -10.03 -18.16
C GLY A 181 -7.40 -10.56 -18.67
N GLU A 182 -6.50 -9.69 -19.15
CA GLU A 182 -5.20 -10.08 -19.70
C GLU A 182 -4.14 -8.98 -19.54
N ILE A 183 -2.85 -9.33 -19.67
CA ILE A 183 -1.74 -8.37 -19.65
C ILE A 183 -1.13 -8.28 -21.05
N ASN A 184 -1.21 -7.09 -21.66
CA ASN A 184 -0.71 -6.79 -23.00
C ASN A 184 0.63 -6.02 -22.99
N ARG A 185 1.37 -6.09 -21.87
CA ARG A 185 2.69 -5.45 -21.67
C ARG A 185 3.77 -6.48 -21.28
N PRO A 186 4.16 -7.39 -22.19
CA PRO A 186 5.01 -8.55 -21.89
C PRO A 186 6.37 -8.15 -21.31
N THR A 187 7.04 -7.13 -21.84
CA THR A 187 8.35 -6.68 -21.33
C THR A 187 8.30 -6.29 -19.85
N MET A 188 7.24 -5.59 -19.43
CA MET A 188 7.08 -5.20 -18.02
C MET A 188 6.74 -6.42 -17.16
N LYS A 189 5.83 -7.28 -17.64
CA LYS A 189 5.45 -8.54 -16.97
C LYS A 189 6.67 -9.44 -16.74
N ASP A 190 7.43 -9.71 -17.79
CA ASP A 190 8.59 -10.60 -17.74
C ASP A 190 9.67 -10.04 -16.81
N ARG A 191 9.90 -8.72 -16.82
CA ARG A 191 10.80 -8.07 -15.86
C ARG A 191 10.34 -8.27 -14.41
N MET A 192 9.04 -8.19 -14.13
CA MET A 192 8.52 -8.38 -12.77
C MET A 192 8.57 -9.84 -12.34
N LEU A 193 8.32 -10.78 -13.25
CA LEU A 193 8.37 -12.22 -12.95
C LEU A 193 9.79 -12.76 -12.83
N ALA A 194 10.72 -12.29 -13.66
CA ALA A 194 12.13 -12.67 -13.62
C ALA A 194 12.94 -11.84 -12.60
N GLY A 195 12.30 -10.87 -11.95
CA GLY A 195 12.95 -10.02 -10.98
C GLY A 195 13.44 -10.79 -9.76
N ASP A 196 14.70 -10.59 -9.40
CA ASP A 196 15.31 -11.23 -8.24
C ASP A 196 15.91 -10.17 -7.31
N LEU A 197 15.66 -10.33 -6.01
CA LEU A 197 16.20 -9.50 -4.94
C LEU A 197 17.25 -10.24 -4.11
N SER A 198 17.58 -11.49 -4.45
CA SER A 198 18.47 -12.34 -3.65
C SER A 198 19.81 -11.68 -3.34
N GLU A 199 20.44 -11.03 -4.34
CA GLU A 199 21.70 -10.30 -4.13
C GLU A 199 21.58 -9.21 -3.05
N GLU A 200 20.41 -8.56 -2.95
CA GLU A 200 20.17 -7.52 -1.94
C GLU A 200 20.07 -8.13 -0.54
N TYR A 201 19.32 -9.22 -0.41
CA TYR A 201 19.21 -9.95 0.84
C TYR A 201 20.57 -10.51 1.27
N GLU A 202 21.37 -11.05 0.34
CA GLU A 202 22.74 -11.54 0.64
C GLU A 202 23.66 -10.42 1.14
N LYS A 203 23.59 -9.22 0.54
CA LYS A 203 24.33 -8.03 1.02
C LYS A 203 23.93 -7.64 2.45
N GLN A 204 22.63 -7.67 2.75
CA GLN A 204 22.13 -7.39 4.09
C GLN A 204 22.58 -8.44 5.10
N LEU A 205 22.46 -9.73 4.76
CA LEU A 205 22.93 -10.84 5.60
C LEU A 205 24.42 -10.73 5.87
N LEU A 206 25.24 -10.41 4.86
CA LEU A 206 26.67 -10.15 5.03
C LEU A 206 26.92 -8.97 5.99
N SER A 207 26.14 -7.89 5.87
CA SER A 207 26.25 -6.74 6.77
C SER A 207 25.91 -7.09 8.22
N ILE A 208 24.86 -7.87 8.44
CA ILE A 208 24.37 -8.24 9.78
C ILE A 208 25.28 -9.28 10.43
N TYR A 209 25.61 -10.36 9.72
CA TYR A 209 26.32 -11.51 10.28
C TYR A 209 27.84 -11.48 10.06
N LYS A 210 28.35 -10.48 9.33
CA LYS A 210 29.78 -10.30 8.99
C LYS A 210 30.43 -11.52 8.32
N LYS A 211 29.62 -12.37 7.70
CA LYS A 211 30.04 -13.53 6.91
C LYS A 211 29.11 -13.69 5.69
N PRO A 212 29.61 -14.18 4.54
CA PRO A 212 28.76 -14.44 3.39
C PRO A 212 27.80 -15.58 3.70
N ILE A 213 26.50 -15.30 3.58
CA ILE A 213 25.42 -16.28 3.71
C ILE A 213 24.63 -16.20 2.42
N LYS A 214 24.55 -17.32 1.70
CA LYS A 214 23.64 -17.43 0.56
C LYS A 214 22.24 -17.69 1.07
N LEU A 215 21.23 -17.10 0.43
CA LEU A 215 19.83 -17.35 0.81
C LEU A 215 19.45 -18.83 0.72
N SER A 216 19.98 -19.53 -0.29
CA SER A 216 19.79 -20.98 -0.46
C SER A 216 20.19 -21.81 0.77
N ASP A 217 21.07 -21.27 1.60
CA ASP A 217 21.61 -21.95 2.78
C ASP A 217 20.84 -21.58 4.06
N ALA A 218 20.05 -20.50 4.02
CA ALA A 218 19.24 -20.01 5.15
C ALA A 218 17.82 -20.63 5.19
N GLU A 219 17.38 -21.26 4.10
CA GLU A 219 16.08 -21.95 4.00
C GLU A 219 16.09 -23.39 4.57
N LYS A 220 17.23 -23.86 5.10
CA LYS A 220 17.38 -25.17 5.78
C LYS A 220 17.50 -24.99 7.29
#